data_AF-A0A511SY62-F1
#
_entry.id   AF-A0A511SY62-F1
#
_cell.length_a   1.000
_cell.length_b   1.000
_cell.length_c   1.000
_cell.angle_alpha   90.00
_cell.angle_beta   90.00
_cell.angle_gamma   90.00
#
_symmetry.space_group_name_H-M   'P 1'
#
loop_
_entity.id
_entity.type
_entity.pdbx_description
1 polymer ?
#
loop_
_entity_poly.entity_id
_entity_poly.type
_entity_poly.pdbx_seq_one_letter_code
_entity_poly.pdbx_strand_id
1 'polypeptide(L)'
;MAKTPAPSGMGRKWPFAVVGLVLATGAAFVFAYRLSPAPAEPLTDREARLNVLALCDAVQAYRDEHGNYQLAGPTPREVPRGGRAVPFPQDEAFHRLGFEPQDGVRFQYEVVLQESPVGEPEVSCLARGDFDADGLNSVYRVRLDSNGMTTPIEVEREGE
;
A
#
# COMPACT_ATOMS: atom_id res chain seq x y z
N MET A 1 31.01 -78.82 53.13
CA MET A 1 32.01 -77.83 53.57
C MET A 1 31.80 -76.56 52.76
N ALA A 2 31.14 -75.56 53.37
CA ALA A 2 30.71 -74.33 52.73
C ALA A 2 31.84 -73.29 52.75
N LYS A 3 32.03 -72.55 51.64
CA LYS A 3 32.94 -71.41 51.56
C LYS A 3 32.14 -70.19 51.13
N THR A 4 31.73 -69.41 52.11
CA THR A 4 31.14 -68.07 51.96
C THR A 4 32.25 -67.04 52.02
N PRO A 5 32.32 -66.09 51.08
CA PRO A 5 32.96 -64.80 51.35
C PRO A 5 31.91 -63.70 51.50
N ALA A 6 32.13 -62.84 52.50
CA ALA A 6 31.46 -61.55 52.70
C ALA A 6 32.56 -60.45 52.73
N PRO A 7 32.23 -59.16 52.89
CA PRO A 7 32.01 -58.23 51.78
C PRO A 7 33.00 -57.06 51.82
N SER A 8 33.22 -56.39 50.68
CA SER A 8 34.05 -55.18 50.62
C SER A 8 33.47 -54.19 49.62
N GLY A 9 33.06 -53.01 50.10
CA GLY A 9 32.67 -51.91 49.22
C GLY A 9 31.80 -50.84 49.85
N MET A 10 32.30 -50.17 50.88
CA MET A 10 31.76 -48.91 51.40
C MET A 10 32.08 -47.77 50.40
N GLY A 11 31.08 -47.00 49.99
CA GLY A 11 31.28 -45.90 49.04
C GLY A 11 30.03 -45.06 48.77
N ARG A 12 29.43 -44.50 49.82
CA ARG A 12 28.33 -43.53 49.74
C ARG A 12 28.86 -42.19 49.19
N LYS A 13 28.44 -41.81 47.98
CA LYS A 13 28.57 -40.44 47.45
C LYS A 13 27.33 -40.06 46.64
N TRP A 14 26.45 -39.29 47.25
CA TRP A 14 25.70 -38.22 46.59
C TRP A 14 26.51 -36.92 46.82
N PRO A 15 26.38 -35.83 46.04
CA PRO A 15 25.13 -35.36 45.43
C PRO A 15 25.27 -34.62 44.08
N PHE A 16 24.14 -34.14 43.57
CA PHE A 16 23.95 -33.09 42.55
C PHE A 16 24.07 -33.49 41.08
N ALA A 17 22.93 -33.88 40.48
CA ALA A 17 22.72 -33.81 39.04
C ALA A 17 21.53 -32.88 38.74
N VAL A 18 21.88 -31.60 38.56
CA VAL A 18 21.40 -30.70 37.51
C VAL A 18 19.88 -30.58 37.32
N VAL A 19 19.30 -29.60 38.01
CA VAL A 19 18.19 -28.80 37.48
C VAL A 19 18.78 -27.92 36.37
N GLY A 20 18.38 -28.13 35.12
CA GLY A 20 18.94 -27.33 34.02
C GLY A 20 18.48 -27.75 32.62
N LEU A 21 17.17 -27.80 32.36
CA LEU A 21 16.66 -27.95 31.00
C LEU A 21 15.27 -27.33 30.82
N VAL A 22 15.14 -26.00 30.94
CA VAL A 22 13.91 -25.29 30.51
C VAL A 22 14.20 -24.01 29.68
N LEU A 23 15.45 -23.55 29.56
CA LEU A 23 15.73 -22.26 28.89
C LEU A 23 15.98 -22.34 27.37
N ALA A 24 16.08 -23.52 26.76
CA ALA A 24 16.39 -23.64 25.33
C ALA A 24 15.16 -23.59 24.41
N THR A 25 13.96 -23.90 24.90
CA THR A 25 12.72 -23.91 24.08
C THR A 25 12.06 -22.54 23.97
N GLY A 26 12.22 -21.67 24.97
CA GLY A 26 11.63 -20.32 24.95
C GLY A 26 12.29 -19.38 23.93
N ALA A 27 13.61 -19.44 23.76
CA ALA A 27 14.34 -18.56 22.86
C ALA A 27 14.04 -18.87 21.37
N ALA A 28 13.92 -20.15 21.01
CA ALA A 28 13.57 -20.57 19.65
C ALA A 28 12.15 -20.14 19.25
N PHE A 29 11.20 -20.16 20.19
CA PHE A 29 9.83 -19.75 19.93
C PHE A 29 9.73 -18.22 19.71
N VAL A 30 10.39 -17.41 20.54
CA VAL A 30 10.41 -15.94 20.38
C VAL A 30 11.10 -15.51 19.08
N PHE A 31 12.14 -16.24 18.64
CA PHE A 31 12.85 -15.95 17.39
C PHE A 31 11.98 -16.27 16.15
N ALA A 32 11.22 -17.36 16.18
CA ALA A 32 10.33 -17.74 15.07
C ALA A 32 9.19 -16.73 14.82
N TYR A 33 8.65 -16.11 15.87
CA TYR A 33 7.63 -15.06 15.71
C TYR A 33 8.20 -13.73 15.20
N ARG A 34 9.46 -13.41 15.49
CA ARG A 34 10.14 -12.20 14.97
C ARG A 34 10.48 -12.30 13.48
N LEU A 35 10.54 -13.51 12.92
CA LEU A 35 10.82 -13.80 11.52
C LEU A 35 9.55 -14.02 10.68
N SER A 36 8.38 -13.99 11.30
CA SER A 36 7.12 -14.07 10.56
C SER A 36 6.91 -12.71 9.88
N PRO A 37 6.96 -12.61 8.53
CA PRO A 37 6.57 -11.38 7.87
C PRO A 37 5.14 -11.05 8.30
N ALA A 38 4.91 -9.79 8.70
CA ALA A 38 3.56 -9.32 8.95
C ALA A 38 2.70 -9.71 7.73
N PRO A 39 1.50 -10.28 7.92
CA PRO A 39 0.61 -10.55 6.81
C PRO A 39 0.41 -9.22 6.08
N ALA A 40 0.76 -9.19 4.79
CA ALA A 40 0.52 -8.03 3.96
C ALA A 40 -0.97 -7.68 4.08
N GLU A 41 -1.28 -6.44 4.49
CA GLU A 41 -2.67 -5.98 4.46
C GLU A 41 -3.23 -6.22 3.05
N PRO A 42 -4.49 -6.66 2.94
CA PRO A 42 -5.11 -6.86 1.64
C PRO A 42 -5.00 -5.58 0.82
N LEU A 43 -4.55 -5.70 -0.44
CA LEU A 43 -4.51 -4.59 -1.37
C LEU A 43 -5.94 -4.07 -1.54
N THR A 44 -6.17 -2.82 -1.16
CA THR A 44 -7.47 -2.14 -1.31
C THR A 44 -7.33 -0.99 -2.31
N ASP A 45 -8.41 -0.70 -3.03
CA ASP A 45 -8.47 0.44 -3.95
C ASP A 45 -8.68 1.78 -3.23
N ARG A 46 -8.55 1.79 -1.90
CA ARG A 46 -8.75 2.97 -1.06
C ARG A 46 -7.83 4.12 -1.45
N GLU A 47 -6.58 3.83 -1.81
CA GLU A 47 -5.61 4.85 -2.26
C GLU A 47 -6.16 5.60 -3.48
N ALA A 48 -6.54 4.88 -4.54
CA ALA A 48 -7.08 5.49 -5.75
C ALA A 48 -8.33 6.33 -5.47
N ARG A 49 -9.29 5.77 -4.70
CA ARG A 49 -10.55 6.46 -4.40
C ARG A 49 -10.34 7.76 -3.62
N LEU A 50 -9.48 7.75 -2.61
CA LEU A 50 -9.21 8.95 -1.81
C LEU A 50 -8.43 9.98 -2.62
N ASN A 51 -7.40 9.54 -3.34
CA ASN A 51 -6.51 10.46 -4.04
C ASN A 51 -7.16 11.05 -5.31
N VAL A 52 -8.02 10.30 -6.02
CA VAL A 52 -8.72 10.85 -7.20
C VAL A 52 -9.74 11.92 -6.81
N LEU A 53 -10.42 11.76 -5.66
CA LEU A 53 -11.31 12.78 -5.11
C LEU A 53 -10.51 14.01 -4.67
N ALA A 54 -9.45 13.80 -3.88
CA ALA A 54 -8.58 14.89 -3.43
C ALA A 54 -7.96 15.66 -4.61
N LEU A 55 -7.62 14.97 -5.70
CA LEU A 55 -7.12 15.60 -6.91
C LEU A 55 -8.17 16.49 -7.58
N CYS A 56 -9.42 16.03 -7.68
CA CYS A 56 -10.50 16.82 -8.23
C CYS A 56 -10.87 18.02 -7.34
N ASP A 57 -10.86 17.85 -6.02
CA ASP A 57 -11.05 18.95 -5.08
C ASP A 57 -9.94 20.00 -5.24
N ALA A 58 -8.69 19.57 -5.40
CA ALA A 58 -7.55 20.46 -5.63
C ALA A 58 -7.66 21.23 -6.96
N VAL A 59 -8.09 20.56 -8.03
CA VAL A 59 -8.32 21.20 -9.34
C VAL A 59 -9.44 22.23 -9.27
N GLN A 60 -10.53 21.92 -8.56
CA GLN A 60 -11.63 22.84 -8.36
C GLN A 60 -11.20 24.06 -7.54
N ALA A 61 -10.49 23.86 -6.42
CA ALA A 61 -9.94 24.94 -5.61
C ALA A 61 -9.01 25.86 -6.42
N TYR A 62 -8.17 25.26 -7.28
CA TYR A 62 -7.31 26.03 -8.18
C TYR A 62 -8.11 26.89 -9.17
N ARG A 63 -9.19 26.34 -9.76
CA ARG A 63 -10.10 27.10 -10.64
C ARG A 63 -10.75 28.25 -9.89
N ASP A 64 -11.20 28.03 -8.66
CA ASP A 64 -11.86 29.06 -7.87
C ASP A 64 -10.92 30.23 -7.54
N GLU A 65 -9.63 29.97 -7.33
CA GLU A 65 -8.62 31.01 -7.12
C GLU A 65 -8.13 31.68 -8.42
N HIS A 66 -7.94 30.92 -9.50
CA HIS A 66 -7.19 31.37 -10.68
C HIS A 66 -8.06 31.59 -11.92
N GLY A 67 -9.33 31.19 -11.89
CA GLY A 67 -10.30 31.32 -12.98
C GLY A 67 -10.19 30.28 -14.10
N ASN A 68 -9.22 29.36 -14.04
CA ASN A 68 -8.98 28.33 -15.06
C ASN A 68 -8.50 27.03 -14.42
N TYR A 69 -8.77 25.90 -15.09
CA TYR A 69 -8.31 24.59 -14.64
C TYR A 69 -6.81 24.36 -14.90
N GLN A 70 -6.13 23.71 -13.96
CA GLN A 70 -4.74 23.27 -14.11
C GLN A 70 -4.71 21.78 -14.50
N LEU A 71 -4.20 21.49 -15.69
CA LEU A 71 -3.92 20.12 -16.12
C LEU A 71 -2.63 19.62 -15.48
N ALA A 72 -2.56 18.33 -15.17
CA ALA A 72 -1.42 17.74 -14.49
C ALA A 72 -1.24 16.28 -14.89
N GLY A 73 0.01 15.81 -14.88
CA GLY A 73 0.35 14.44 -15.21
C GLY A 73 0.31 14.12 -16.72
N PRO A 74 0.37 12.83 -17.07
CA PRO A 74 0.31 11.69 -16.15
C PRO A 74 1.59 11.52 -15.29
N THR A 75 1.41 11.40 -13.96
CA THR A 75 2.52 11.24 -12.99
C THR A 75 2.19 10.15 -11.96
N PRO A 76 3.07 9.15 -11.74
CA PRO A 76 4.33 8.88 -12.44
C PRO A 76 4.10 8.61 -13.94
N ARG A 77 5.16 8.70 -14.76
CA ARG A 77 5.04 8.57 -16.23
C ARG A 77 4.49 7.21 -16.66
N GLU A 78 4.84 6.14 -15.94
CA GLU A 78 4.35 4.79 -16.17
C GLU A 78 3.28 4.44 -15.14
N VAL A 79 2.27 3.67 -15.56
CA VAL A 79 1.26 3.12 -14.66
C VAL A 79 1.92 2.09 -13.74
N PRO A 80 1.89 2.26 -12.40
CA PRO A 80 2.45 1.28 -11.49
C PRO A 80 1.76 -0.08 -11.64
N ARG A 81 2.54 -1.17 -11.53
CA ARG A 81 2.11 -2.55 -11.81
C ARG A 81 2.26 -3.46 -10.60
N GLY A 82 1.42 -4.49 -10.54
CA GLY A 82 1.48 -5.54 -9.53
C GLY A 82 1.26 -5.04 -8.09
N GLY A 83 0.46 -3.98 -7.90
CA GLY A 83 0.17 -3.39 -6.59
C GLY A 83 1.38 -2.76 -5.87
N ARG A 84 2.51 -2.57 -6.56
CA ARG A 84 3.75 -2.04 -5.98
C ARG A 84 3.72 -0.52 -5.98
N ALA A 85 4.01 0.06 -4.82
CA ALA A 85 4.20 1.50 -4.72
C ALA A 85 5.51 1.92 -5.40
N VAL A 86 5.47 3.02 -6.13
CA VAL A 86 6.61 3.67 -6.77
C VAL A 86 6.71 5.12 -6.27
N PRO A 87 7.90 5.75 -6.32
CA PRO A 87 8.00 7.17 -5.98
C PRO A 87 7.07 8.02 -6.86
N PHE A 88 6.42 9.02 -6.26
CA PHE A 88 5.74 10.08 -7.01
C PHE A 88 6.76 11.18 -7.33
N PRO A 89 7.18 11.35 -8.60
CA PRO A 89 8.13 12.40 -8.96
C PRO A 89 7.57 13.78 -8.63
N GLN A 90 8.47 14.72 -8.29
CA GLN A 90 8.08 16.12 -8.23
C GLN A 90 7.61 16.60 -9.61
N ASP A 91 6.45 17.24 -9.63
CA ASP A 91 5.80 17.75 -10.81
C ASP A 91 5.18 19.11 -10.49
N GLU A 92 5.61 20.14 -11.23
CA GLU A 92 5.21 21.53 -10.99
C GLU A 92 3.70 21.77 -11.17
N ALA A 93 3.02 20.99 -12.00
CA ALA A 93 1.59 21.11 -12.18
C ALA A 93 0.85 20.55 -10.95
N PHE A 94 1.26 19.38 -10.45
CA PHE A 94 0.72 18.84 -9.21
C PHE A 94 1.08 19.68 -7.98
N HIS A 95 2.29 20.25 -7.93
CA HIS A 95 2.69 21.15 -6.84
C HIS A 95 1.84 22.42 -6.81
N ARG A 96 1.53 23.02 -7.97
CA ARG A 96 0.60 24.16 -8.06
C ARG A 96 -0.83 23.82 -7.64
N LEU A 97 -1.26 22.58 -7.83
CA LEU A 97 -2.53 22.08 -7.31
C LEU A 97 -2.48 21.82 -5.80
N GLY A 98 -1.31 21.77 -5.18
CA GLY A 98 -1.15 21.32 -3.79
C GLY A 98 -1.41 19.81 -3.62
N PHE A 99 -1.30 19.03 -4.69
CA PHE A 99 -1.51 17.59 -4.67
C PHE A 99 -0.18 16.86 -4.51
N GLU A 100 0.09 16.35 -3.30
CA GLU A 100 1.33 15.66 -2.94
C GLU A 100 1.02 14.34 -2.20
N PRO A 101 0.81 13.23 -2.92
CA PRO A 101 0.59 11.93 -2.28
C PRO A 101 1.85 11.46 -1.54
N GLN A 102 1.69 11.02 -0.29
CA GLN A 102 2.80 10.59 0.59
C GLN A 102 3.28 9.16 0.27
N ASP A 103 4.51 8.83 0.69
CA ASP A 103 5.05 7.46 0.80
C ASP A 103 5.07 6.58 -0.47
N GLY A 104 4.97 7.21 -1.64
CA GLY A 104 4.91 6.53 -2.92
C GLY A 104 3.49 6.07 -3.27
N VAL A 105 3.26 5.90 -4.56
CA VAL A 105 1.92 5.68 -5.13
C VAL A 105 1.84 4.36 -5.86
N ARG A 106 0.68 3.71 -5.80
CA ARG A 106 0.34 2.50 -6.58
C ARG A 106 -0.48 2.83 -7.82
N PHE A 107 -0.80 4.11 -7.99
CA PHE A 107 -1.56 4.62 -9.12
C PHE A 107 -0.81 5.78 -9.78
N GLN A 108 -0.98 5.90 -11.08
CA GLN A 108 -0.66 7.10 -11.84
C GLN A 108 -1.84 8.05 -11.79
N TYR A 109 -1.56 9.34 -11.60
CA TYR A 109 -2.55 10.39 -11.52
C TYR A 109 -2.47 11.31 -12.74
N GLU A 110 -3.61 11.76 -13.23
CA GLU A 110 -3.71 12.66 -14.38
C GLU A 110 -4.96 13.53 -14.29
N VAL A 111 -4.86 14.79 -14.73
CA VAL A 111 -5.98 15.71 -14.90
C VAL A 111 -6.06 16.06 -16.38
N VAL A 112 -7.15 15.66 -17.02
CA VAL A 112 -7.40 15.93 -18.44
C VAL A 112 -8.61 16.82 -18.62
N LEU A 113 -8.58 17.66 -19.65
CA LEU A 113 -9.74 18.41 -20.12
C LEU A 113 -10.31 17.70 -21.34
N GLN A 114 -11.59 17.40 -21.29
CA GLN A 114 -12.36 16.84 -22.40
C GLN A 114 -13.46 17.82 -22.78
N GLU A 115 -13.79 17.87 -24.07
CA GLU A 115 -14.95 18.62 -24.52
C GLU A 115 -16.18 17.71 -24.38
N SER A 116 -17.16 18.16 -23.61
CA SER A 116 -18.42 17.42 -23.47
C SER A 116 -19.19 17.41 -24.80
N PRO A 117 -20.16 16.49 -24.99
CA PRO A 117 -21.00 16.46 -26.20
C PRO A 117 -21.77 17.75 -26.48
N VAL A 118 -21.91 18.62 -25.47
CA VAL A 118 -22.59 19.92 -25.54
C VAL A 118 -21.62 21.10 -25.72
N GLY A 119 -20.31 20.84 -25.91
CA GLY A 119 -19.28 21.84 -26.15
C GLY A 119 -18.78 22.57 -24.89
N GLU A 120 -19.17 22.09 -23.70
CA GLU A 120 -18.66 22.64 -22.44
C GLU A 120 -17.37 21.91 -22.00
N PRO A 121 -16.39 22.61 -21.42
CA PRO A 121 -15.19 21.99 -20.87
C PRO A 121 -15.52 21.12 -19.66
N GLU A 122 -15.17 19.85 -19.74
CA GLU A 122 -15.33 18.86 -18.68
C GLU A 122 -13.96 18.39 -18.21
N VAL A 123 -13.68 18.51 -16.92
CA VAL A 123 -12.41 18.02 -16.36
C VAL A 123 -12.60 16.60 -15.87
N SER A 124 -11.66 15.71 -16.18
CA SER A 124 -11.56 14.38 -15.58
C SER A 124 -10.28 14.23 -14.79
N CYS A 125 -10.40 13.85 -13.52
CA CYS A 125 -9.30 13.39 -12.68
C CYS A 125 -9.24 11.87 -12.75
N LEU A 126 -8.04 11.33 -12.99
CA LEU A 126 -7.81 9.92 -13.22
C LEU A 126 -6.83 9.36 -12.21
N ALA A 127 -7.09 8.14 -11.74
CA ALA A 127 -6.10 7.27 -11.12
C ALA A 127 -6.05 5.93 -11.87
N ARG A 128 -4.88 5.57 -12.42
CA ARG A 128 -4.66 4.34 -13.20
C ARG A 128 -3.68 3.42 -12.50
N GLY A 129 -3.99 2.14 -12.34
CA GLY A 129 -3.10 1.17 -11.70
C GLY A 129 -3.53 -0.27 -11.88
N ASP A 130 -2.56 -1.18 -11.96
CA ASP A 130 -2.76 -2.63 -11.86
C ASP A 130 -2.56 -3.03 -10.38
N PHE A 131 -3.57 -2.72 -9.57
CA PHE A 131 -3.46 -2.81 -8.11
C PHE A 131 -3.71 -4.22 -7.58
N ASP A 132 -4.53 -5.02 -8.26
CA ASP A 132 -4.82 -6.42 -7.94
C ASP A 132 -3.86 -7.41 -8.62
N ALA A 133 -2.89 -6.89 -9.39
CA ALA A 133 -1.81 -7.64 -10.01
C ALA A 133 -2.28 -8.67 -11.04
N ASP A 134 -3.43 -8.42 -11.68
CA ASP A 134 -3.96 -9.27 -12.75
C ASP A 134 -3.44 -8.88 -14.15
N GLY A 135 -2.68 -7.77 -14.22
CA GLY A 135 -2.06 -7.25 -15.44
C GLY A 135 -2.94 -6.27 -16.21
N LEU A 136 -4.20 -6.07 -15.80
CA LEU A 136 -5.11 -5.07 -16.34
C LEU A 136 -5.09 -3.82 -15.47
N ASN A 137 -5.19 -2.65 -16.11
CA ASN A 137 -5.28 -1.41 -15.36
C ASN A 137 -6.72 -1.18 -14.93
N SER A 138 -6.91 -0.90 -13.64
CA SER A 138 -8.13 -0.25 -13.15
C SER A 138 -7.98 1.26 -13.32
N VAL A 139 -9.01 1.91 -13.87
CA VAL A 139 -9.10 3.35 -14.07
C VAL A 139 -10.21 3.89 -13.19
N TYR A 140 -9.84 4.72 -12.23
CA TYR A 140 -10.76 5.46 -11.38
C TYR A 140 -10.91 6.86 -11.96
N ARG A 141 -12.13 7.26 -12.27
CA ARG A 141 -12.43 8.56 -12.89
C ARG A 141 -13.43 9.33 -12.04
N VAL A 142 -13.11 10.59 -11.81
CA VAL A 142 -14.04 11.60 -11.28
C VAL A 142 -14.09 12.74 -12.28
N ARG A 143 -15.30 13.21 -12.59
CA ARG A 143 -15.50 14.36 -13.48
C ARG A 143 -15.94 15.57 -12.66
N LEU A 144 -15.50 16.75 -13.07
CA LEU A 144 -16.04 18.03 -12.60
C LEU A 144 -16.98 18.57 -13.68
N ASP A 145 -18.22 18.85 -13.29
CA ASP A 145 -19.17 19.53 -14.17
C ASP A 145 -18.86 21.04 -14.26
N SER A 146 -19.66 21.78 -15.05
CA SER A 146 -19.45 23.21 -15.24
C SER A 146 -19.60 24.04 -13.95
N ASN A 147 -20.30 23.53 -12.94
CA ASN A 147 -20.46 24.14 -11.62
C ASN A 147 -19.38 23.73 -10.61
N GLY A 148 -18.43 22.87 -11.00
CA GLY A 148 -17.39 22.37 -10.11
C GLY A 148 -17.84 21.25 -9.18
N MET A 149 -18.99 20.61 -9.48
CA MET A 149 -19.47 19.47 -8.71
C MET A 149 -18.83 18.18 -9.23
N THR A 150 -18.34 17.34 -8.31
CA THR A 150 -17.77 16.03 -8.64
C THR A 150 -18.86 14.99 -8.95
N THR A 151 -18.67 14.20 -10.00
CA THR A 151 -19.47 13.00 -10.24
C THR A 151 -19.10 11.89 -9.23
N PRO A 152 -19.94 10.85 -9.08
CA PRO A 152 -19.51 9.61 -8.44
C PRO A 152 -18.26 9.04 -9.11
N ILE A 153 -17.45 8.31 -8.34
CA ILE A 153 -16.26 7.63 -8.87
C ILE A 153 -16.72 6.53 -9.82
N GLU A 154 -16.31 6.65 -11.09
CA GLU A 154 -16.42 5.61 -12.09
C GLU A 154 -15.18 4.72 -12.04
N VAL A 155 -15.38 3.40 -12.17
CA VAL A 155 -14.30 2.42 -12.16
C VAL A 155 -14.43 1.57 -13.41
N GLU A 156 -13.41 1.62 -14.26
CA GLU A 156 -13.31 0.86 -15.51
C GLU A 156 -12.06 -0.02 -15.47
N ARG A 157 -12.10 -1.18 -16.14
CA ARG A 157 -10.87 -1.94 -16.45
C ARG A 157 -10.47 -1.67 -17.89
N GLU A 158 -9.21 -1.32 -18.12
CA GLU A 158 -8.70 -1.14 -19.48
C GLU A 158 -8.75 -2.47 -20.25
N GLY A 159 -9.52 -2.50 -21.33
CA GLY A 159 -9.64 -3.67 -22.22
C GLY A 159 -10.94 -4.47 -22.10
N GLU A 160 -11.87 -4.06 -21.23
CA GLU A 160 -13.26 -4.56 -21.18
C GLU A 160 -14.24 -3.67 -21.94
#